data_AF-A0A1A8CJE0-F1
#
_entry.id   AF-A0A1A8CJE0-F1
#
_cell.length_a   1.000
_cell.length_b   1.000
_cell.length_c   1.000
_cell.angle_alpha   90.00
_cell.angle_beta   90.00
_cell.angle_gamma   90.00
#
_symmetry.space_group_name_H-M   'P 1'
#
loop_
_entity.id
_entity.type
_entity.pdbx_description
1 polymer ?
#
loop_
_entity_poly.entity_id
_entity_poly.type
_entity_poly.pdbx_seq_one_letter_code
_entity_poly.pdbx_strand_id
1 'polypeptide(L)'
;CPVVEDSGESLKFNSQFESGNLRKAVQVRKYEYDLVLNADINSNHYHQWFYFEVSGMRVGTTYRFNIINCEKSNSQFNYGMQVLMYSVQEAISGRPCWVRAGTDICYYKNHFARSSIAAGGQKGKSYYTLTFSITFSHKDDVCYFAYHYPYTYSSLKMHLSKLEDLRTPRIYLRQDVLCETLSGNSCPLLTITAMPESNSNDHICQFRNRPLIFLSARVHPGETNASWVMKGTLEFLMGSSPLAASLREAYIFKIVPMLNPDGVVNGNHRCSLSGEDLNRQWLNPNPELHPTIYHTKSLLQYLAYIQRAPLVFCDYHGHSRKKNVFMYGCSVKETVWQTNISASSSDLQEDLGYRTLPKILSQIAPAFSMGSSSFVVERSKESTARVVVWREIGVQRSYTMESTLCGCDQGKYKGLQIGTRELEEMGAQFCVALLRLKRLTGLRNHQNLLDLECDIIGTQSKAASSLTTYVMEEDEPSFLEAIDYSAESNDEDGEPENELCCEVQESFDLLSDSETTTGTS
;
A
#
# COMPACT_ATOMS: atom_id res chain seq x y z
N CYS A 1 -37.35 11.79 13.37
CA CYS A 1 -36.30 12.45 14.17
C CYS A 1 -36.77 13.86 14.51
N PRO A 2 -36.61 14.35 15.74
CA PRO A 2 -36.90 15.76 16.02
C PRO A 2 -35.98 16.60 15.15
N VAL A 3 -36.57 17.59 14.46
CA VAL A 3 -35.83 18.56 13.65
C VAL A 3 -34.94 19.33 14.63
N VAL A 4 -33.63 19.18 14.50
CA VAL A 4 -32.69 20.04 15.24
C VAL A 4 -32.90 21.44 14.69
N GLU A 5 -33.44 22.34 15.51
CA GLU A 5 -33.56 23.76 15.13
C GLU A 5 -32.16 24.30 14.81
N ASP A 6 -31.99 24.84 13.60
CA ASP A 6 -30.74 25.41 13.12
C ASP A 6 -30.48 26.74 13.82
N SER A 7 -29.85 26.68 14.98
CA SER A 7 -29.42 27.84 15.77
C SER A 7 -28.13 28.48 15.23
N GLY A 8 -27.60 28.04 14.08
CA GLY A 8 -26.31 28.48 13.56
C GLY A 8 -25.10 27.90 14.31
N GLU A 9 -25.31 26.83 15.10
CA GLU A 9 -24.29 26.23 15.99
C GLU A 9 -23.66 24.93 15.46
N SER A 10 -24.00 24.52 14.23
CA SER A 10 -23.55 23.24 13.66
C SER A 10 -22.19 23.33 12.97
N LEU A 11 -21.46 22.21 12.97
CA LEU A 11 -20.19 22.08 12.25
C LEU A 11 -20.43 22.19 10.74
N LYS A 12 -19.48 22.82 10.05
CA LYS A 12 -19.41 22.86 8.59
C LYS A 12 -18.39 21.84 8.10
N PHE A 13 -18.68 21.23 6.95
CA PHE A 13 -17.84 20.20 6.34
C PHE A 13 -17.55 20.56 4.89
N ASN A 14 -16.33 20.31 4.44
CA ASN A 14 -15.92 20.51 3.05
C ASN A 14 -14.95 19.42 2.61
N SER A 15 -15.07 18.99 1.35
CA SER A 15 -14.19 18.00 0.71
C SER A 15 -13.89 18.36 -0.75
N GLN A 16 -14.23 19.58 -1.18
CA GLN A 16 -14.02 20.07 -2.55
C GLN A 16 -12.60 20.59 -2.74
N PHE A 17 -11.63 19.68 -2.61
CA PHE A 17 -10.21 19.92 -2.81
C PHE A 17 -9.53 18.62 -3.27
N GLU A 18 -8.30 18.73 -3.74
CA GLU A 18 -7.54 17.57 -4.25
C GLU A 18 -7.45 16.45 -3.20
N SER A 19 -7.76 15.22 -3.61
CA SER A 19 -7.84 14.03 -2.76
C SER A 19 -8.93 14.06 -1.68
N GLY A 20 -9.79 15.08 -1.64
CA GLY A 20 -10.89 15.18 -0.70
C GLY A 20 -11.93 14.08 -0.91
N ASN A 21 -12.35 13.43 0.19
CA ASN A 21 -13.43 12.44 0.16
C ASN A 21 -14.29 12.53 1.44
N LEU A 22 -15.46 13.12 1.26
CA LEU A 22 -16.62 13.05 2.15
C LEU A 22 -17.83 13.44 1.33
N ARG A 23 -18.88 12.61 1.30
CA ARG A 23 -20.11 12.87 0.54
C ARG A 23 -21.11 13.71 1.31
N LYS A 24 -21.30 13.38 2.58
CA LYS A 24 -22.36 13.97 3.41
C LYS A 24 -22.01 13.86 4.89
N ALA A 25 -22.36 14.90 5.63
CA ALA A 25 -22.42 14.88 7.09
C ALA A 25 -23.87 15.12 7.53
N VAL A 26 -24.36 14.33 8.48
CA VAL A 26 -25.70 14.44 9.05
C VAL A 26 -25.54 14.60 10.56
N GLN A 27 -25.98 15.74 11.09
CA GLN A 27 -26.02 15.95 12.53
C GLN A 27 -27.16 15.10 13.13
N VAL A 28 -26.81 14.06 13.88
CA VAL A 28 -27.78 13.13 14.49
C VAL A 28 -28.06 13.46 15.94
N ARG A 29 -27.14 14.14 16.63
CA ARG A 29 -27.33 14.78 17.94
C ARG A 29 -26.54 16.08 18.00
N LYS A 30 -26.72 16.86 19.07
CA LYS A 30 -26.11 18.19 19.24
C LYS A 30 -24.62 18.24 18.85
N TYR A 31 -23.82 17.26 19.30
CA TYR A 31 -22.39 17.16 19.00
C TYR A 31 -22.01 15.82 18.35
N GLU A 32 -22.91 15.23 17.58
CA GLU A 32 -22.70 13.94 16.94
C GLU A 32 -23.11 13.96 15.47
N TYR A 33 -22.22 13.45 14.62
CA TYR A 33 -22.38 13.47 13.18
C TYR A 33 -22.16 12.09 12.56
N ASP A 34 -23.12 11.66 11.77
CA ASP A 34 -22.95 10.53 10.86
C ASP A 34 -22.39 11.04 9.54
N LEU A 35 -21.29 10.44 9.10
CA LEU A 35 -20.52 10.79 7.93
C LEU A 35 -20.62 9.66 6.89
N VAL A 36 -20.81 10.06 5.64
CA VAL A 36 -20.92 9.13 4.49
C VAL A 36 -19.81 9.46 3.50
N LEU A 37 -18.98 8.48 3.18
CA LEU A 37 -17.94 8.61 2.16
C LEU A 37 -18.50 8.45 0.75
N ASN A 38 -17.81 9.00 -0.25
CA ASN A 38 -18.03 8.63 -1.63
C ASN A 38 -17.40 7.25 -1.90
N ALA A 39 -18.07 6.45 -2.75
CA ALA A 39 -17.42 5.33 -3.41
C ALA A 39 -16.35 5.85 -4.38
N ASP A 40 -15.46 4.97 -4.82
CA ASP A 40 -14.55 5.31 -5.91
C ASP A 40 -15.34 5.69 -7.17
N ILE A 41 -14.81 6.65 -7.94
CA ILE A 41 -15.44 7.08 -9.20
C ILE A 41 -15.71 5.87 -10.10
N ASN A 42 -16.91 5.84 -10.69
CA ASN A 42 -17.41 4.75 -11.53
C ASN A 42 -17.44 3.36 -10.86
N SER A 43 -17.49 3.34 -9.52
CA SER A 43 -17.68 2.15 -8.70
C SER A 43 -18.79 2.38 -7.65
N ASN A 44 -19.28 1.29 -7.06
CA ASN A 44 -20.17 1.29 -5.90
C ASN A 44 -19.48 0.79 -4.62
N HIS A 45 -18.15 0.64 -4.68
CA HIS A 45 -17.33 0.00 -3.65
C HIS A 45 -16.20 0.91 -3.15
N TYR A 46 -15.38 0.36 -2.23
CA TYR A 46 -14.10 0.91 -1.78
C TYR A 46 -14.20 2.12 -0.84
N HIS A 47 -15.28 2.18 -0.05
CA HIS A 47 -15.45 3.17 1.00
C HIS A 47 -14.44 2.97 2.16
N GLN A 48 -13.27 3.63 2.05
CA GLN A 48 -12.22 3.54 3.07
C GLN A 48 -11.40 4.84 3.21
N TRP A 49 -10.98 5.45 2.09
CA TRP A 49 -10.28 6.72 2.13
C TRP A 49 -11.24 7.85 2.54
N PHE A 50 -10.81 8.66 3.50
CA PHE A 50 -11.49 9.90 3.86
C PHE A 50 -10.47 11.02 3.98
N TYR A 51 -10.84 12.19 3.49
CA TYR A 51 -10.08 13.42 3.66
C TYR A 51 -11.05 14.60 3.56
N PHE A 52 -11.29 15.30 4.67
CA PHE A 52 -12.28 16.38 4.72
C PHE A 52 -11.90 17.45 5.74
N GLU A 53 -12.41 18.64 5.50
CA GLU A 53 -12.31 19.82 6.34
C GLU A 53 -13.53 19.90 7.27
N VAL A 54 -13.31 20.36 8.50
CA VAL A 54 -14.31 20.69 9.51
C VAL A 54 -14.03 22.08 10.06
N SER A 55 -15.07 22.90 10.19
CA SER A 55 -15.00 24.23 10.81
C SER A 55 -16.29 24.56 11.59
N GLY A 56 -16.30 25.70 12.30
CA GLY A 56 -17.44 26.10 13.14
C GLY A 56 -17.54 25.35 14.48
N MET A 57 -16.42 24.79 14.93
CA MET A 57 -16.31 24.05 16.18
C MET A 57 -16.30 24.95 17.42
N ARG A 58 -16.74 24.38 18.55
CA ARG A 58 -16.65 25.00 19.88
C ARG A 58 -15.44 24.48 20.63
N VAL A 59 -14.66 25.40 21.19
CA VAL A 59 -13.51 25.08 22.03
C VAL A 59 -13.96 24.28 23.26
N GLY A 60 -13.21 23.22 23.59
CA GLY A 60 -13.47 22.38 24.75
C GLY A 60 -14.71 21.50 24.65
N THR A 61 -15.43 21.54 23.52
CA THR A 61 -16.57 20.64 23.25
C THR A 61 -16.09 19.40 22.52
N THR A 62 -16.49 18.24 23.01
CA THR A 62 -16.24 16.95 22.34
C THR A 62 -17.31 16.67 21.30
N TYR A 63 -16.88 16.45 20.07
CA TYR A 63 -17.71 16.03 18.95
C TYR A 63 -17.42 14.58 18.60
N ARG A 64 -18.47 13.80 18.34
CA ARG A 64 -18.37 12.41 17.89
C ARG A 64 -18.69 12.31 16.41
N PHE A 65 -17.82 11.65 15.66
CA PHE A 65 -17.97 11.39 14.24
C PHE A 65 -18.13 9.88 14.02
N ASN A 66 -19.13 9.48 13.24
CA ASN A 66 -19.37 8.10 12.85
C ASN A 66 -19.31 8.00 11.32
N ILE A 67 -18.26 7.41 10.74
CA ILE A 67 -18.24 7.09 9.30
C ILE A 67 -18.97 5.76 9.11
N ILE A 68 -20.17 5.79 8.53
CA ILE A 68 -21.15 4.68 8.63
C ILE A 68 -21.18 3.71 7.45
N ASN A 69 -20.46 3.98 6.37
CA ASN A 69 -20.49 3.17 5.15
C ASN A 69 -19.16 2.47 4.85
N CYS A 70 -18.35 2.15 5.87
CA CYS A 70 -17.12 1.40 5.67
C CYS A 70 -17.40 -0.04 5.24
N GLU A 71 -16.52 -0.62 4.42
CA GLU A 71 -16.78 -1.92 3.81
C GLU A 71 -16.09 -3.12 4.44
N LYS A 72 -14.91 -2.92 5.04
CA LYS A 72 -14.10 -4.02 5.55
C LYS A 72 -14.70 -4.56 6.85
N SER A 73 -14.63 -5.86 7.06
CA SER A 73 -15.14 -6.48 8.29
C SER A 73 -14.35 -6.10 9.54
N ASN A 74 -13.08 -5.71 9.36
CA ASN A 74 -12.19 -5.29 10.44
C ASN A 74 -11.29 -4.13 10.00
N SER A 75 -10.69 -3.43 10.96
CA SER A 75 -9.85 -2.27 10.72
C SER A 75 -8.76 -2.10 11.77
N GLN A 76 -7.62 -1.54 11.37
CA GLN A 76 -6.52 -1.20 12.28
C GLN A 76 -6.90 -0.18 13.35
N PHE A 77 -8.02 0.54 13.19
CA PHE A 77 -8.60 1.37 14.26
C PHE A 77 -8.94 0.57 15.53
N ASN A 78 -9.32 -0.70 15.41
CA ASN A 78 -9.53 -1.60 16.57
C ASN A 78 -8.21 -2.01 17.25
N TYR A 79 -7.06 -1.73 16.63
CA TYR A 79 -5.73 -2.12 17.11
C TYR A 79 -4.82 -0.92 17.37
N GLY A 80 -5.41 0.23 17.67
CA GLY A 80 -4.70 1.43 18.12
C GLY A 80 -4.32 2.43 17.03
N MET A 81 -4.72 2.21 15.77
CA MET A 81 -4.60 3.27 14.75
C MET A 81 -5.45 4.47 15.15
N GLN A 82 -4.93 5.67 14.92
CA GLN A 82 -5.65 6.93 15.15
C GLN A 82 -5.83 7.68 13.84
N VAL A 83 -6.92 8.45 13.77
CA VAL A 83 -7.17 9.36 12.65
C VAL A 83 -6.10 10.46 12.65
N LEU A 84 -5.85 11.07 11.50
CA LEU A 84 -4.98 12.24 11.43
C LEU A 84 -5.81 13.51 11.43
N MET A 85 -5.32 14.51 12.15
CA MET A 85 -5.88 15.86 12.17
C MET A 85 -4.79 16.88 11.81
N TYR A 86 -5.15 17.88 11.01
CA TYR A 86 -4.33 19.06 10.74
C TYR A 86 -5.11 20.31 11.13
N SER A 87 -4.59 21.12 12.04
CA SER A 87 -5.20 22.40 12.45
C SER A 87 -4.52 23.55 11.72
N VAL A 88 -5.32 24.42 11.08
CA VAL A 88 -4.81 25.62 10.42
C VAL A 88 -4.28 26.62 11.45
N GLN A 89 -4.91 26.73 12.62
CA GLN A 89 -4.42 27.59 13.70
C GLN A 89 -3.07 27.13 14.28
N GLU A 90 -2.88 25.82 14.46
CA GLU A 90 -1.58 25.26 14.85
C GLU A 90 -0.51 25.56 13.79
N ALA A 91 -0.86 25.43 12.51
CA ALA A 91 0.03 25.74 11.40
C ALA A 91 0.47 27.20 11.37
N ILE A 92 -0.47 28.14 11.50
CA ILE A 92 -0.20 29.59 11.59
C ILE A 92 0.65 29.90 12.83
N SER A 93 0.46 29.16 13.92
CA SER A 93 1.26 29.27 15.15
C SER A 93 2.64 28.62 15.05
N GLY A 94 3.09 28.24 13.85
CA GLY A 94 4.42 27.69 13.59
C GLY A 94 4.53 26.17 13.75
N ARG A 95 3.41 25.44 13.85
CA ARG A 95 3.36 23.96 13.96
C ARG A 95 2.54 23.34 12.82
N PRO A 96 2.99 23.44 11.55
CA PRO A 96 2.24 22.95 10.38
C PRO A 96 2.38 21.44 10.20
N CYS A 97 1.92 20.65 11.16
CA CYS A 97 2.04 19.19 11.13
C CYS A 97 0.69 18.48 11.27
N TRP A 98 0.62 17.30 10.65
CA TRP A 98 -0.43 16.33 10.92
C TRP A 98 -0.15 15.64 12.25
N VAL A 99 -1.18 15.51 13.08
CA VAL A 99 -1.10 14.82 14.38
C VAL A 99 -2.07 13.65 14.43
N ARG A 100 -1.68 12.57 15.12
CA ARG A 100 -2.60 11.49 15.47
C ARG A 100 -3.60 12.03 16.49
N ALA A 101 -4.89 11.86 16.21
CA ALA A 101 -5.98 12.44 16.97
C ALA A 101 -7.11 11.43 17.16
N GLY A 102 -8.06 11.78 18.01
CA GLY A 102 -9.21 10.93 18.31
C GLY A 102 -9.07 10.18 19.63
N THR A 103 -10.16 10.16 20.38
CA THR A 103 -10.42 9.23 21.49
C THR A 103 -11.63 8.38 21.17
N ASP A 104 -11.90 7.36 22.00
CA ASP A 104 -13.08 6.49 21.87
C ASP A 104 -13.23 5.90 20.46
N ILE A 105 -12.09 5.49 19.88
CA ILE A 105 -12.05 4.99 18.51
C ILE A 105 -12.50 3.53 18.49
N CYS A 106 -13.54 3.25 17.71
CA CYS A 106 -14.10 1.91 17.55
C CYS A 106 -14.44 1.64 16.09
N TYR A 107 -14.28 0.40 15.65
CA TYR A 107 -14.72 -0.07 14.34
C TYR A 107 -15.62 -1.30 14.47
N TYR A 108 -16.88 -1.20 14.07
CA TYR A 108 -17.88 -2.26 14.35
C TYR A 108 -18.93 -2.38 13.24
N LYS A 109 -19.53 -3.57 13.13
CA LYS A 109 -20.62 -3.86 12.18
C LYS A 109 -21.85 -3.04 12.52
N ASN A 110 -22.52 -2.46 11.53
CA ASN A 110 -23.76 -1.70 11.73
C ASN A 110 -24.96 -2.35 11.02
N HIS A 111 -26.14 -1.72 11.13
CA HIS A 111 -27.39 -2.23 10.56
C HIS A 111 -27.66 -1.73 9.13
N PHE A 112 -26.78 -0.91 8.54
CA PHE A 112 -26.95 -0.43 7.18
C PHE A 112 -26.58 -1.54 6.20
N ALA A 113 -27.58 -2.08 5.50
CA ALA A 113 -27.38 -3.11 4.49
C ALA A 113 -26.88 -2.51 3.17
N ARG A 114 -25.97 -3.22 2.50
CA ARG A 114 -25.59 -2.93 1.12
C ARG A 114 -26.69 -3.40 0.19
N SER A 115 -26.94 -2.64 -0.86
CA SER A 115 -27.77 -3.13 -1.96
C SER A 115 -27.09 -4.34 -2.61
N SER A 116 -27.87 -5.25 -3.21
CA SER A 116 -27.30 -6.39 -3.94
C SER A 116 -26.31 -5.95 -5.02
N ILE A 117 -26.57 -4.80 -5.67
CA ILE A 117 -25.66 -4.20 -6.67
C ILE A 117 -24.35 -3.75 -6.01
N ALA A 118 -24.40 -3.06 -4.87
CA ALA A 118 -23.22 -2.61 -4.12
C ALA A 118 -22.53 -3.73 -3.30
N ALA A 119 -23.00 -4.97 -3.41
CA ALA A 119 -22.43 -6.15 -2.75
C ALA A 119 -22.02 -7.23 -3.77
N GLY A 120 -21.83 -6.87 -5.04
CA GLY A 120 -21.40 -7.82 -6.08
C GLY A 120 -22.40 -8.94 -6.33
N GLY A 121 -23.70 -8.67 -6.18
CA GLY A 121 -24.79 -9.63 -6.36
C GLY A 121 -25.19 -10.39 -5.08
N GLN A 122 -24.44 -10.26 -3.98
CA GLN A 122 -24.76 -10.93 -2.72
C GLN A 122 -25.76 -10.12 -1.88
N LYS A 123 -26.82 -10.77 -1.37
CA LYS A 123 -27.75 -10.15 -0.42
C LYS A 123 -27.18 -10.23 1.00
N GLY A 124 -27.39 -9.19 1.81
CA GLY A 124 -27.17 -9.25 3.26
C GLY A 124 -25.83 -8.76 3.80
N LYS A 125 -24.89 -8.26 2.97
CA LYS A 125 -23.68 -7.62 3.48
C LYS A 125 -24.01 -6.31 4.18
N SER A 126 -23.50 -6.13 5.40
CA SER A 126 -23.64 -4.88 6.15
C SER A 126 -22.47 -3.94 5.88
N TYR A 127 -22.69 -2.65 6.07
CA TYR A 127 -21.62 -1.70 6.29
C TYR A 127 -21.11 -1.80 7.74
N TYR A 128 -19.97 -1.15 7.95
CA TYR A 128 -19.31 -1.01 9.22
C TYR A 128 -19.16 0.48 9.55
N THR A 129 -19.08 0.78 10.84
CA THR A 129 -18.92 2.14 11.35
C THR A 129 -17.55 2.31 11.96
N LEU A 130 -16.81 3.33 11.52
CA LEU A 130 -15.69 3.90 12.26
C LEU A 130 -16.19 5.07 13.11
N THR A 131 -16.08 4.97 14.42
CA THR A 131 -16.40 6.05 15.36
C THR A 131 -15.13 6.62 15.97
N PHE A 132 -15.07 7.93 16.15
CA PHE A 132 -14.03 8.62 16.93
C PHE A 132 -14.54 9.95 17.50
N SER A 133 -13.98 10.37 18.63
CA SER A 133 -14.31 11.61 19.34
C SER A 133 -13.17 12.62 19.25
N ILE A 134 -13.49 13.90 19.03
CA ILE A 134 -12.51 15.00 18.97
C ILE A 134 -12.95 16.15 19.86
N THR A 135 -12.03 16.66 20.67
CA THR A 135 -12.18 17.93 21.38
C THR A 135 -11.30 18.98 20.73
N PHE A 136 -11.90 20.04 20.20
CA PHE A 136 -11.16 21.10 19.53
C PHE A 136 -10.60 22.12 20.53
N SER A 137 -9.35 22.53 20.32
CA SER A 137 -8.63 23.45 21.22
C SER A 137 -8.73 24.92 20.81
N HIS A 138 -8.99 25.19 19.53
CA HIS A 138 -8.94 26.54 18.97
C HIS A 138 -10.32 27.00 18.52
N LYS A 139 -10.62 28.27 18.80
CA LYS A 139 -11.83 28.94 18.31
C LYS A 139 -11.61 29.34 16.86
N ASP A 140 -12.67 29.23 16.05
CA ASP A 140 -12.66 29.66 14.64
C ASP A 140 -11.54 28.97 13.82
N ASP A 141 -11.20 27.73 14.17
CA ASP A 141 -10.22 26.92 13.47
C ASP A 141 -10.83 26.26 12.21
N VAL A 142 -9.94 25.81 11.34
CA VAL A 142 -10.24 24.92 10.23
C VAL A 142 -9.38 23.69 10.43
N CYS A 143 -10.01 22.57 10.70
CA CYS A 143 -9.33 21.30 10.92
C CYS A 143 -9.58 20.35 9.75
N TYR A 144 -8.54 19.70 9.27
CA TYR A 144 -8.67 18.63 8.29
C TYR A 144 -8.50 17.28 8.95
N PHE A 145 -9.31 16.30 8.57
CA PHE A 145 -9.20 14.91 8.99
C PHE A 145 -8.86 14.02 7.82
N ALA A 146 -7.94 13.08 8.00
CA ALA A 146 -7.54 12.14 6.96
C ALA A 146 -7.37 10.71 7.49
N TYR A 147 -7.61 9.73 6.60
CA TYR A 147 -7.41 8.31 6.90
C TYR A 147 -5.94 7.99 7.18
N HIS A 148 -5.02 8.61 6.42
CA HIS A 148 -3.58 8.54 6.59
C HIS A 148 -2.92 9.77 5.95
N TYR A 149 -1.61 10.01 6.16
CA TYR A 149 -0.93 11.27 5.80
C TYR A 149 -1.10 11.59 4.31
N PRO A 150 -1.90 12.62 3.94
CA PRO A 150 -2.17 12.90 2.54
C PRO A 150 -0.90 13.17 1.75
N TYR A 151 -0.87 12.67 0.52
CA TYR A 151 0.18 12.95 -0.47
C TYR A 151 -0.52 13.11 -1.81
N THR A 152 -0.75 14.34 -2.22
CA THR A 152 -1.55 14.65 -3.40
C THR A 152 -0.72 14.61 -4.69
N TYR A 153 -1.36 14.63 -5.85
CA TYR A 153 -0.65 14.71 -7.13
C TYR A 153 0.06 16.06 -7.27
N SER A 154 -0.53 17.16 -6.79
CA SER A 154 0.16 18.46 -6.71
C SER A 154 1.38 18.40 -5.78
N SER A 155 1.31 17.71 -4.64
CA SER A 155 2.47 17.47 -3.78
C SER A 155 3.57 16.71 -4.51
N LEU A 156 3.23 15.69 -5.31
CA LEU A 156 4.19 14.98 -6.16
C LEU A 156 4.86 15.95 -7.15
N LYS A 157 4.08 16.71 -7.92
CA LYS A 157 4.61 17.62 -8.94
C LYS A 157 5.53 18.68 -8.33
N MET A 158 5.14 19.25 -7.19
CA MET A 158 5.98 20.19 -6.44
C MET A 158 7.28 19.52 -5.94
N HIS A 159 7.19 18.30 -5.41
CA HIS A 159 8.36 17.56 -4.94
C HIS A 159 9.33 17.29 -6.09
N LEU A 160 8.86 16.83 -7.25
CA LEU A 160 9.70 16.58 -8.43
C LEU A 160 10.36 17.87 -8.95
N SER A 161 9.66 19.00 -8.91
CA SER A 161 10.25 20.31 -9.25
C SER A 161 11.40 20.66 -8.30
N LYS A 162 11.20 20.49 -6.99
CA LYS A 162 12.24 20.76 -5.99
C LYS A 162 13.46 19.85 -6.17
N LEU A 163 13.26 18.57 -6.53
CA LEU A 163 14.36 17.66 -6.81
C LEU A 163 15.16 18.08 -8.05
N GLU A 164 14.49 18.60 -9.08
CA GLU A 164 15.15 19.17 -10.26
C GLU A 164 16.01 20.38 -9.88
N ASP A 165 15.48 21.27 -9.05
CA ASP A 165 16.20 22.48 -8.58
C ASP A 165 17.44 22.13 -7.74
N LEU A 166 17.39 21.03 -6.99
CA LEU A 166 18.50 20.53 -6.16
C LEU A 166 19.52 19.69 -6.96
N ARG A 167 19.30 19.47 -8.25
CA ARG A 167 20.15 18.60 -9.07
C ARG A 167 21.55 19.17 -9.23
N THR A 168 22.54 18.37 -8.84
CA THR A 168 23.96 18.69 -9.11
C THR A 168 24.38 18.21 -10.50
N PRO A 169 25.46 18.76 -11.09
CA PRO A 169 25.98 18.30 -12.39
C PRO A 169 26.43 16.84 -12.42
N ARG A 170 26.59 16.17 -11.27
CA ARG A 170 26.95 14.75 -11.17
C ARG A 170 25.74 13.83 -11.29
N ILE A 171 24.53 14.38 -11.21
CA ILE A 171 23.28 13.61 -11.22
C ILE A 171 22.61 13.80 -12.58
N TYR A 172 22.41 12.68 -13.28
CA TYR A 172 21.51 12.64 -14.43
C TYR A 172 20.08 12.44 -13.91
N LEU A 173 19.22 13.42 -14.15
CA LEU A 173 17.78 13.33 -13.96
C LEU A 173 17.12 13.66 -15.29
N ARG A 174 16.18 12.83 -15.71
CA ARG A 174 15.28 13.13 -16.82
C ARG A 174 13.86 12.83 -16.37
N GLN A 175 12.98 13.80 -16.55
CA GLN A 175 11.55 13.66 -16.28
C GLN A 175 10.83 13.61 -17.63
N ASP A 176 10.26 12.46 -17.95
CA ASP A 176 9.43 12.26 -19.13
C ASP A 176 7.95 12.16 -18.70
N VAL A 177 7.04 12.37 -19.65
CA VAL A 177 5.64 12.00 -19.51
C VAL A 177 5.47 10.61 -20.12
N LEU A 178 5.17 9.61 -19.29
CA LEU A 178 4.96 8.24 -19.75
C LEU A 178 3.73 8.15 -20.67
N CYS A 179 2.65 8.78 -20.23
CA CYS A 179 1.36 8.88 -20.91
C CYS A 179 0.50 9.93 -20.21
N GLU A 180 -0.66 10.22 -20.80
CA GLU A 180 -1.74 10.94 -20.14
C GLU A 180 -2.76 9.94 -19.58
N THR A 181 -3.34 10.26 -18.42
CA THR A 181 -4.41 9.48 -17.80
C THR A 181 -5.77 9.78 -18.45
N LEU A 182 -6.84 9.13 -17.99
CA LEU A 182 -8.21 9.33 -18.50
C LEU A 182 -8.69 10.78 -18.41
N SER A 183 -8.29 11.51 -17.36
CA SER A 183 -8.59 12.95 -17.21
C SER A 183 -7.53 13.87 -17.81
N GLY A 184 -6.54 13.35 -18.54
CA GLY A 184 -5.47 14.14 -19.13
C GLY A 184 -4.37 14.57 -18.15
N ASN A 185 -4.29 14.00 -16.95
CA ASN A 185 -3.16 14.24 -16.05
C ASN A 185 -1.92 13.49 -16.56
N SER A 186 -0.75 14.13 -16.51
CA SER A 186 0.49 13.45 -16.91
C SER A 186 0.89 12.36 -15.93
N CYS A 187 1.21 11.16 -16.41
CA CYS A 187 1.87 10.14 -15.60
C CYS A 187 3.41 10.31 -15.72
N PRO A 188 4.11 10.76 -14.67
CA PRO A 188 5.54 11.04 -14.76
C PRO A 188 6.39 9.75 -14.79
N LEU A 189 7.43 9.74 -15.62
CA LEU A 189 8.49 8.75 -15.63
C LEU A 189 9.83 9.43 -15.37
N LEU A 190 10.52 9.01 -14.32
CA LEU A 190 11.84 9.53 -13.97
C LEU A 190 12.93 8.57 -14.42
N THR A 191 14.03 9.12 -14.94
CA THR A 191 15.29 8.41 -15.13
C THR A 191 16.35 9.05 -14.26
N ILE A 192 16.89 8.30 -13.29
CA ILE A 192 17.91 8.80 -12.35
C ILE A 192 19.15 7.92 -12.40
N THR A 193 20.33 8.50 -12.59
CA THR A 193 21.64 7.81 -12.52
C THR A 193 22.77 8.83 -12.34
N ALA A 194 24.02 8.39 -12.23
CA ALA A 194 25.18 9.29 -12.20
C ALA A 194 25.54 9.74 -13.62
N MET A 195 25.96 10.99 -13.80
CA MET A 195 26.58 11.41 -15.06
C MET A 195 27.87 10.61 -15.33
N PRO A 196 28.26 10.38 -16.60
CA PRO A 196 29.54 9.77 -16.91
C PRO A 196 30.69 10.65 -16.39
N GLU A 197 31.78 10.03 -15.93
CA GLU A 197 32.95 10.76 -15.38
C GLU A 197 33.65 11.62 -16.43
N SER A 198 33.60 11.21 -17.70
CA SER A 198 34.10 12.00 -18.83
C SER A 198 33.38 11.61 -20.13
N ASN A 199 33.67 12.34 -21.21
CA ASN A 199 33.16 12.06 -22.55
C ASN A 199 33.97 10.97 -23.29
N SER A 200 34.79 10.18 -22.60
CA SER A 200 35.50 9.06 -23.22
C SER A 200 34.50 7.97 -23.65
N ASN A 201 34.82 7.24 -24.71
CA ASN A 201 33.97 6.14 -25.19
C ASN A 201 33.71 5.11 -24.08
N ASP A 202 34.71 4.82 -23.25
CA ASP A 202 34.60 3.84 -22.16
C ASP A 202 33.62 4.31 -21.08
N HIS A 203 33.70 5.57 -20.65
CA HIS A 203 32.79 6.11 -19.63
C HIS A 203 31.35 6.21 -20.15
N ILE A 204 31.17 6.54 -21.43
CA ILE A 204 29.84 6.57 -22.05
C ILE A 204 29.29 5.15 -22.22
N CYS A 205 30.12 4.18 -22.59
CA CYS A 205 29.75 2.77 -22.66
C CYS A 205 29.30 2.25 -21.29
N GLN A 206 30.11 2.48 -20.24
CA GLN A 206 29.77 2.10 -18.88
C GLN A 206 28.47 2.75 -18.42
N PHE A 207 28.31 4.06 -18.62
CA PHE A 207 27.09 4.80 -18.29
C PHE A 207 25.86 4.17 -18.94
N ARG A 208 25.92 3.88 -20.25
CA ARG A 208 24.80 3.27 -20.98
C ARG A 208 24.52 1.84 -20.54
N ASN A 209 25.52 1.08 -20.09
CA ASN A 209 25.41 -0.35 -19.77
C ASN A 209 25.16 -0.68 -18.30
N ARG A 210 24.95 0.32 -17.43
CA ARG A 210 24.53 0.09 -16.04
C ARG A 210 23.23 -0.73 -15.98
N PRO A 211 23.12 -1.72 -15.07
CA PRO A 211 21.88 -2.46 -14.88
C PRO A 211 20.72 -1.53 -14.50
N LEU A 212 19.50 -1.93 -14.88
CA LEU A 212 18.30 -1.14 -14.64
C LEU A 212 17.60 -1.58 -13.35
N ILE A 213 17.06 -0.60 -12.63
CA ILE A 213 16.12 -0.81 -11.52
C ILE A 213 14.82 -0.12 -11.92
N PHE A 214 13.70 -0.83 -11.88
CA PHE A 214 12.39 -0.28 -12.20
C PHE A 214 11.52 -0.21 -10.95
N LEU A 215 11.02 0.97 -10.62
CA LEU A 215 10.18 1.19 -9.44
C LEU A 215 8.86 1.82 -9.86
N SER A 216 7.78 1.36 -9.27
CA SER A 216 6.47 2.00 -9.37
C SER A 216 5.86 2.19 -8.00
N ALA A 217 4.91 3.12 -7.88
CA ALA A 217 4.16 3.30 -6.66
C ALA A 217 2.75 3.79 -6.96
N ARG A 218 1.89 3.62 -5.96
CA ARG A 218 0.61 4.31 -5.86
C ARG A 218 -0.33 4.05 -7.03
N VAL A 219 -0.45 2.77 -7.37
CA VAL A 219 -1.49 2.27 -8.28
C VAL A 219 -2.86 2.32 -7.61
N HIS A 220 -2.94 2.10 -6.30
CA HIS A 220 -4.14 2.37 -5.51
C HIS A 220 -4.07 3.78 -4.88
N PRO A 221 -5.05 4.65 -5.16
CA PRO A 221 -5.00 6.04 -4.73
C PRO A 221 -4.98 6.26 -3.22
N GLY A 222 -5.65 5.41 -2.43
CA GLY A 222 -5.76 5.58 -0.97
C GLY A 222 -4.51 5.21 -0.18
N GLU A 223 -3.53 4.56 -0.81
CA GLU A 223 -2.34 4.01 -0.16
C GLU A 223 -1.23 5.07 0.00
N THR A 224 -1.52 6.13 0.77
CA THR A 224 -0.63 7.29 0.99
C THR A 224 0.79 6.96 1.40
N ASN A 225 0.93 5.97 2.24
CA ASN A 225 2.20 5.48 2.73
C ASN A 225 3.16 5.06 1.62
N ALA A 226 2.68 4.47 0.51
CA ALA A 226 3.54 4.12 -0.62
C ALA A 226 4.24 5.34 -1.25
N SER A 227 3.57 6.50 -1.31
CA SER A 227 4.18 7.72 -1.83
C SER A 227 5.20 8.33 -0.87
N TRP A 228 5.04 8.14 0.44
CA TRP A 228 6.05 8.56 1.42
C TRP A 228 7.29 7.68 1.37
N VAL A 229 7.14 6.36 1.16
CA VAL A 229 8.27 5.47 0.88
C VAL A 229 8.96 5.89 -0.42
N MET A 230 8.20 6.12 -1.50
CA MET A 230 8.74 6.60 -2.77
C MET A 230 9.46 7.96 -2.63
N LYS A 231 8.94 8.87 -1.79
CA LYS A 231 9.62 10.14 -1.48
C LYS A 231 10.99 9.91 -0.88
N GLY A 232 11.10 9.05 0.14
CA GLY A 232 12.39 8.71 0.75
C GLY A 232 13.37 8.06 -0.23
N THR A 233 12.87 7.21 -1.15
CA THR A 233 13.67 6.65 -2.24
C THR A 233 14.20 7.74 -3.18
N LEU A 234 13.35 8.66 -3.63
CA LEU A 234 13.76 9.75 -4.52
C LEU A 234 14.74 10.71 -3.85
N GLU A 235 14.49 11.09 -2.60
CA GLU A 235 15.39 11.98 -1.84
C GLU A 235 16.75 11.33 -1.58
N PHE A 236 16.80 10.02 -1.28
CA PHE A 236 18.07 9.30 -1.21
C PHE A 236 18.80 9.32 -2.55
N LEU A 237 18.11 9.00 -3.65
CA LEU A 237 18.68 8.98 -5.00
C LEU A 237 19.14 10.35 -5.48
N MET A 238 18.55 11.44 -5.01
CA MET A 238 18.97 12.80 -5.34
C MET A 238 19.96 13.39 -4.32
N GLY A 239 20.20 12.68 -3.22
CA GLY A 239 21.08 13.12 -2.14
C GLY A 239 22.57 13.14 -2.52
N SER A 240 23.35 13.90 -1.75
CA SER A 240 24.79 14.10 -1.94
C SER A 240 25.67 13.08 -1.21
N SER A 241 25.08 12.12 -0.49
CA SER A 241 25.85 11.14 0.28
C SER A 241 26.70 10.24 -0.62
N PRO A 242 27.86 9.74 -0.14
CA PRO A 242 28.69 8.79 -0.90
C PRO A 242 27.94 7.51 -1.28
N LEU A 243 27.03 7.04 -0.41
CA LEU A 243 26.18 5.87 -0.69
C LEU A 243 25.21 6.15 -1.85
N ALA A 244 24.59 7.33 -1.88
CA ALA A 244 23.70 7.73 -2.96
C ALA A 244 24.47 7.87 -4.29
N ALA A 245 25.66 8.47 -4.26
CA ALA A 245 26.54 8.55 -5.44
C ALA A 245 26.91 7.15 -5.96
N SER A 246 27.39 6.27 -5.08
CA SER A 246 27.76 4.89 -5.43
C SER A 246 26.59 4.10 -6.02
N LEU A 247 25.37 4.31 -5.50
CA LEU A 247 24.17 3.67 -6.01
C LEU A 247 23.79 4.20 -7.41
N ARG A 248 23.88 5.50 -7.63
CA ARG A 248 23.67 6.12 -8.95
C ARG A 248 24.72 5.68 -9.97
N GLU A 249 25.95 5.43 -9.55
CA GLU A 249 27.03 4.88 -10.40
C GLU A 249 26.82 3.38 -10.69
N ALA A 250 26.08 2.68 -9.84
CA ALA A 250 25.77 1.28 -10.01
C ALA A 250 24.63 1.03 -11.02
N TYR A 251 23.60 1.88 -11.00
CA TYR A 251 22.33 1.57 -11.66
C TYR A 251 21.76 2.75 -12.44
N ILE A 252 20.90 2.43 -13.40
CA ILE A 252 19.93 3.37 -13.97
C ILE A 252 18.57 3.06 -13.35
N PHE A 253 17.95 4.08 -12.73
CA PHE A 253 16.62 3.96 -12.17
C PHE A 253 15.58 4.44 -13.17
N LYS A 254 14.55 3.65 -13.41
CA LYS A 254 13.30 4.03 -14.09
C LYS A 254 12.18 4.01 -13.06
N ILE A 255 11.55 5.16 -12.81
CA ILE A 255 10.63 5.31 -11.68
C ILE A 255 9.32 5.94 -12.16
N VAL A 256 8.21 5.27 -11.89
CA VAL A 256 6.84 5.82 -12.02
C VAL A 256 6.31 6.10 -10.60
N PRO A 257 6.47 7.31 -10.05
CA PRO A 257 6.21 7.57 -8.64
C PRO A 257 4.72 7.56 -8.27
N MET A 258 3.83 7.61 -9.26
CA MET A 258 2.38 7.51 -9.07
C MET A 258 1.71 6.98 -10.35
N LEU A 259 1.24 5.73 -10.28
CA LEU A 259 0.55 5.05 -11.39
C LEU A 259 -0.89 5.49 -11.57
N ASN A 260 -1.53 6.05 -10.53
CA ASN A 260 -2.94 6.47 -10.60
C ASN A 260 -3.15 7.95 -10.17
N PRO A 261 -2.63 8.93 -10.93
CA PRO A 261 -2.85 10.35 -10.65
C PRO A 261 -4.33 10.72 -10.52
N ASP A 262 -5.18 10.24 -11.44
CA ASP A 262 -6.59 10.62 -11.46
C ASP A 262 -7.35 10.17 -10.23
N GLY A 263 -7.17 8.90 -9.82
CA GLY A 263 -7.80 8.41 -8.61
C GLY A 263 -7.31 9.17 -7.38
N VAL A 264 -6.04 9.58 -7.34
CA VAL A 264 -5.49 10.42 -6.24
C VAL A 264 -6.15 11.79 -6.22
N VAL A 265 -6.26 12.47 -7.36
CA VAL A 265 -6.90 13.79 -7.46
C VAL A 265 -8.36 13.73 -7.00
N ASN A 266 -9.08 12.66 -7.35
CA ASN A 266 -10.51 12.50 -7.05
C ASN A 266 -10.82 11.89 -5.67
N GLY A 267 -9.79 11.59 -4.86
CA GLY A 267 -10.02 11.02 -3.52
C GLY A 267 -10.57 9.59 -3.54
N ASN A 268 -10.25 8.81 -4.57
CA ASN A 268 -10.51 7.37 -4.58
C ASN A 268 -9.64 6.64 -3.54
N HIS A 269 -10.00 5.41 -3.23
CA HIS A 269 -9.22 4.50 -2.41
C HIS A 269 -8.45 3.47 -3.25
N ARG A 270 -9.08 2.86 -4.25
CA ARG A 270 -8.58 1.67 -4.95
C ARG A 270 -8.47 1.84 -6.46
N CYS A 271 -9.53 2.32 -7.10
CA CYS A 271 -9.69 2.27 -8.55
C CYS A 271 -9.17 3.51 -9.26
N SER A 272 -8.92 3.36 -10.56
CA SER A 272 -8.81 4.51 -11.48
C SER A 272 -10.21 5.03 -11.85
N LEU A 273 -10.28 6.01 -12.74
CA LEU A 273 -11.56 6.51 -13.25
C LEU A 273 -12.27 5.52 -14.19
N SER A 274 -11.62 4.44 -14.64
CA SER A 274 -12.33 3.34 -15.31
C SER A 274 -13.25 2.57 -14.35
N GLY A 275 -13.14 2.80 -13.04
CA GLY A 275 -13.83 2.01 -12.01
C GLY A 275 -13.11 0.70 -11.66
N GLU A 276 -11.98 0.41 -12.30
CA GLU A 276 -11.23 -0.84 -12.13
C GLU A 276 -9.97 -0.70 -11.26
N ASP A 277 -9.63 -1.77 -10.54
CA ASP A 277 -8.35 -1.93 -9.86
C ASP A 277 -7.24 -2.12 -10.91
N LEU A 278 -6.41 -1.09 -11.10
CA LEU A 278 -5.33 -1.10 -12.08
C LEU A 278 -4.28 -2.21 -11.82
N ASN A 279 -4.11 -2.65 -10.57
CA ASN A 279 -3.23 -3.78 -10.25
C ASN A 279 -3.89 -5.15 -10.51
N ARG A 280 -5.02 -5.19 -11.23
CA ARG A 280 -5.58 -6.40 -11.86
C ARG A 280 -5.55 -6.36 -13.38
N GLN A 281 -5.05 -5.28 -13.95
CA GLN A 281 -5.09 -5.03 -15.39
C GLN A 281 -3.75 -5.30 -16.08
N TRP A 282 -2.72 -5.81 -15.38
CA TRP A 282 -1.39 -5.97 -15.98
C TRP A 282 -1.31 -7.10 -17.00
N LEU A 283 -2.16 -8.12 -16.91
CA LEU A 283 -2.12 -9.22 -17.88
C LEU A 283 -2.49 -8.72 -19.29
N ASN A 284 -3.62 -8.01 -19.41
CA ASN A 284 -4.14 -7.48 -20.67
C ASN A 284 -4.63 -6.03 -20.52
N PRO A 285 -3.73 -5.04 -20.30
CA PRO A 285 -4.16 -3.66 -20.11
C PRO A 285 -4.73 -3.09 -21.41
N ASN A 286 -5.83 -2.36 -21.32
CA ASN A 286 -6.41 -1.62 -22.43
C ASN A 286 -5.72 -0.24 -22.52
N PRO A 287 -5.23 0.20 -23.70
CA PRO A 287 -4.51 1.46 -23.82
C PRO A 287 -5.36 2.70 -23.54
N GLU A 288 -6.67 2.64 -23.78
CA GLU A 288 -7.59 3.76 -23.54
C GLU A 288 -8.06 3.79 -22.08
N LEU A 289 -8.43 2.64 -21.51
CA LEU A 289 -8.94 2.56 -20.13
C LEU A 289 -7.84 2.51 -19.07
N HIS A 290 -6.70 1.89 -19.39
CA HIS A 290 -5.59 1.62 -18.47
C HIS A 290 -4.26 2.19 -19.00
N PRO A 291 -4.21 3.47 -19.47
CA PRO A 291 -3.04 4.00 -20.16
C PRO A 291 -1.76 3.90 -19.32
N THR A 292 -1.83 4.16 -18.02
CA THR A 292 -0.66 4.11 -17.13
C THR A 292 -0.08 2.71 -17.00
N ILE A 293 -0.94 1.68 -16.94
CA ILE A 293 -0.50 0.28 -16.89
C ILE A 293 -0.01 -0.19 -18.26
N TYR A 294 -0.75 0.13 -19.33
CA TYR A 294 -0.38 -0.21 -20.70
C TYR A 294 1.02 0.31 -21.03
N HIS A 295 1.25 1.62 -20.88
CA HIS A 295 2.54 2.22 -21.23
C HIS A 295 3.68 1.82 -20.28
N THR A 296 3.40 1.57 -18.99
CA THR A 296 4.40 1.00 -18.07
C THR A 296 4.82 -0.40 -18.51
N LYS A 297 3.86 -1.27 -18.82
CA LYS A 297 4.13 -2.62 -19.34
C LYS A 297 4.86 -2.58 -20.68
N SER A 298 4.44 -1.73 -21.62
CA SER A 298 5.11 -1.58 -22.91
C SER A 298 6.56 -1.11 -22.77
N LEU A 299 6.85 -0.21 -21.82
CA LEU A 299 8.22 0.19 -21.54
C LEU A 299 9.06 -0.98 -21.02
N LEU A 300 8.52 -1.78 -20.10
CA LEU A 300 9.18 -2.98 -19.58
C LEU A 300 9.42 -4.03 -20.68
N GLN A 301 8.44 -4.25 -21.56
CA GLN A 301 8.56 -5.13 -22.72
C GLN A 301 9.63 -4.63 -23.69
N TYR A 302 9.66 -3.34 -23.98
CA TYR A 302 10.70 -2.73 -24.81
C TYR A 302 12.09 -2.91 -24.20
N LEU A 303 12.23 -2.66 -22.89
CA LEU A 303 13.49 -2.86 -22.16
C LEU A 303 13.95 -4.33 -22.24
N ALA A 304 13.04 -5.29 -22.06
CA ALA A 304 13.37 -6.70 -22.20
C ALA A 304 13.76 -7.07 -23.65
N TYR A 305 13.04 -6.55 -24.65
CA TYR A 305 13.32 -6.78 -26.07
C TYR A 305 14.74 -6.34 -26.47
N ILE A 306 15.20 -5.18 -25.97
CA ILE A 306 16.56 -4.70 -26.21
C ILE A 306 17.61 -5.34 -25.27
N GLN A 307 17.26 -6.45 -24.60
CA GLN A 307 18.11 -7.18 -23.64
C GLN A 307 18.57 -6.34 -22.44
N ARG A 308 17.69 -5.44 -22.00
CA ARG A 308 17.88 -4.54 -20.86
C ARG A 308 16.74 -4.67 -19.84
N ALA A 309 16.22 -5.87 -19.66
CA ALA A 309 15.25 -6.15 -18.60
C ALA A 309 15.80 -5.66 -17.25
N PRO A 310 14.97 -5.05 -16.38
CA PRO A 310 15.42 -4.61 -15.07
C PRO A 310 15.97 -5.76 -14.23
N LEU A 311 17.02 -5.47 -13.44
CA LEU A 311 17.55 -6.38 -12.44
C LEU A 311 16.57 -6.56 -11.28
N VAL A 312 15.85 -5.49 -10.94
CA VAL A 312 14.82 -5.45 -9.89
C VAL A 312 13.62 -4.67 -10.41
N PHE A 313 12.43 -5.21 -10.18
CA PHE A 313 11.16 -4.50 -10.26
C PHE A 313 10.56 -4.46 -8.85
N CYS A 314 10.10 -3.30 -8.40
CA CYS A 314 9.39 -3.20 -7.12
C CYS A 314 8.24 -2.20 -7.22
N ASP A 315 7.04 -2.66 -6.92
CA ASP A 315 5.82 -1.86 -6.88
C ASP A 315 5.45 -1.55 -5.42
N TYR A 316 5.40 -0.26 -5.04
CA TYR A 316 5.15 0.16 -3.66
C TYR A 316 3.66 0.37 -3.41
N HIS A 317 3.17 -0.28 -2.35
CA HIS A 317 1.77 -0.36 -1.91
C HIS A 317 1.62 -0.09 -0.42
N GLY A 318 0.36 0.02 0.00
CA GLY A 318 -0.05 0.13 1.39
C GLY A 318 -0.99 -0.99 1.82
N HIS A 319 -0.71 -1.58 2.98
CA HIS A 319 -1.47 -2.66 3.55
C HIS A 319 -2.33 -2.19 4.72
N SER A 320 -3.66 -2.31 4.61
CA SER A 320 -4.60 -1.76 5.61
C SER A 320 -4.87 -2.65 6.81
N ARG A 321 -4.38 -3.91 6.81
CA ARG A 321 -4.63 -4.90 7.88
C ARG A 321 -3.35 -5.30 8.63
N LYS A 322 -2.29 -5.70 7.94
CA LYS A 322 -0.99 -6.06 8.54
C LYS A 322 -0.20 -4.84 9.05
N LYS A 323 0.61 -5.12 10.06
CA LYS A 323 1.64 -4.24 10.60
C LYS A 323 2.97 -4.43 9.86
N ASN A 324 3.93 -3.53 10.11
CA ASN A 324 5.26 -3.51 9.50
C ASN A 324 5.27 -3.21 7.99
N VAL A 325 6.47 -3.22 7.41
CA VAL A 325 6.71 -3.23 5.96
C VAL A 325 7.20 -4.61 5.56
N PHE A 326 6.72 -5.17 4.46
CA PHE A 326 7.15 -6.49 3.99
C PHE A 326 7.09 -6.57 2.47
N MET A 327 7.56 -7.68 1.91
CA MET A 327 7.55 -7.89 0.46
C MET A 327 6.81 -9.14 0.08
N TYR A 328 6.03 -9.03 -0.97
CA TYR A 328 5.60 -10.17 -1.73
C TYR A 328 6.47 -10.33 -2.98
N GLY A 329 6.89 -11.56 -3.29
CA GLY A 329 7.70 -11.93 -4.45
C GLY A 329 7.05 -13.03 -5.28
N CYS A 330 7.83 -13.70 -6.12
CA CYS A 330 7.38 -14.83 -6.93
C CYS A 330 8.40 -15.96 -6.89
N SER A 331 7.94 -17.17 -6.56
CA SER A 331 8.69 -18.42 -6.63
C SER A 331 7.78 -19.55 -7.13
N VAL A 332 8.24 -20.26 -8.16
CA VAL A 332 7.58 -21.47 -8.65
C VAL A 332 7.61 -22.54 -7.57
N LYS A 333 8.77 -22.75 -6.92
CA LYS A 333 8.93 -23.80 -5.91
C LYS A 333 8.01 -23.62 -4.71
N GLU A 334 7.96 -22.41 -4.17
CA GLU A 334 7.11 -22.12 -3.01
C GLU A 334 5.63 -22.25 -3.36
N THR A 335 5.25 -21.87 -4.59
CA THR A 335 3.87 -22.02 -5.06
C THR A 335 3.48 -23.49 -5.25
N VAL A 336 4.35 -24.31 -5.85
CA VAL A 336 4.09 -25.75 -6.05
C VAL A 336 4.06 -26.49 -4.71
N TRP A 337 4.97 -26.16 -3.79
CA TRP A 337 5.01 -26.76 -2.45
C TRP A 337 3.72 -26.49 -1.68
N GLN A 338 3.21 -25.25 -1.71
CA GLN A 338 2.01 -24.88 -0.96
C GLN A 338 0.70 -25.42 -1.58
N THR A 339 0.67 -25.69 -2.88
CA THR A 339 -0.54 -26.16 -3.59
C THR A 339 -0.71 -27.68 -3.61
N ASN A 340 0.19 -28.46 -2.98
CA ASN A 340 0.16 -29.93 -2.96
C ASN A 340 0.01 -30.59 -4.35
N ILE A 341 0.42 -29.90 -5.42
CA ILE A 341 0.48 -30.51 -6.74
C ILE A 341 1.69 -31.44 -6.71
N SER A 342 1.44 -32.73 -6.92
CA SER A 342 2.40 -33.83 -6.96
C SER A 342 3.36 -33.75 -8.16
N ALA A 343 3.98 -32.60 -8.36
CA ALA A 343 5.12 -32.41 -9.24
C ALA A 343 6.39 -32.63 -8.42
N SER A 344 7.31 -33.43 -8.93
CA SER A 344 8.64 -33.67 -8.37
C SER A 344 9.37 -32.34 -8.15
N SER A 345 9.27 -31.79 -6.94
CA SER A 345 9.90 -30.52 -6.53
C SER A 345 11.43 -30.57 -6.62
N SER A 346 12.01 -31.76 -6.78
CA SER A 346 13.44 -32.04 -6.91
C SER A 346 14.07 -31.57 -8.23
N ASP A 347 13.30 -31.40 -9.32
CA ASP A 347 13.88 -31.12 -10.65
C ASP A 347 13.77 -29.65 -11.11
N LEU A 348 13.06 -28.81 -10.36
CA LEU A 348 13.00 -27.39 -10.68
C LEU A 348 14.27 -26.70 -10.19
N GLN A 349 15.08 -26.16 -11.09
CA GLN A 349 16.21 -25.31 -10.72
C GLN A 349 15.71 -23.85 -10.71
N GLU A 350 15.56 -23.26 -9.52
CA GLU A 350 15.12 -21.87 -9.35
C GLU A 350 16.23 -21.05 -8.70
N ASP A 351 16.51 -19.86 -9.23
CA ASP A 351 17.44 -18.92 -8.62
C ASP A 351 16.83 -18.33 -7.35
N LEU A 352 17.42 -18.65 -6.19
CA LEU A 352 17.02 -18.12 -4.87
C LEU A 352 17.29 -16.61 -4.71
N GLY A 353 17.77 -15.94 -5.76
CA GLY A 353 18.02 -14.51 -5.82
C GLY A 353 16.82 -13.63 -5.48
N TYR A 354 15.59 -14.16 -5.59
CA TYR A 354 14.36 -13.47 -5.19
C TYR A 354 14.27 -13.22 -3.67
N ARG A 355 14.94 -14.01 -2.82
CA ARG A 355 14.98 -13.77 -1.36
C ARG A 355 16.07 -12.78 -0.93
N THR A 356 17.04 -12.48 -1.79
CA THR A 356 18.23 -11.72 -1.40
C THR A 356 17.89 -10.32 -0.90
N LEU A 357 17.06 -9.57 -1.64
CA LEU A 357 16.74 -8.19 -1.27
C LEU A 357 15.89 -8.10 0.02
N PRO A 358 14.82 -8.90 0.21
CA PRO A 358 14.12 -9.01 1.48
C PRO A 358 15.03 -9.38 2.67
N LYS A 359 15.96 -10.33 2.49
CA LYS A 359 16.93 -10.71 3.53
C LYS A 359 17.89 -9.57 3.91
N ILE A 360 18.34 -8.78 2.94
CA ILE A 360 19.15 -7.59 3.25
C ILE A 360 18.32 -6.58 4.04
N LEU A 361 17.08 -6.35 3.63
CA LEU A 361 16.18 -5.40 4.30
C LEU A 361 15.88 -5.82 5.73
N SER A 362 15.67 -7.09 6.01
CA SER A 362 15.43 -7.56 7.39
C SER A 362 16.61 -7.33 8.33
N GLN A 363 17.81 -7.09 7.79
CA GLN A 363 19.00 -6.77 8.58
C GLN A 363 19.18 -5.26 8.82
N ILE A 364 18.70 -4.41 7.91
CA ILE A 364 19.03 -2.97 7.92
C ILE A 364 17.83 -2.04 8.10
N ALA A 365 16.64 -2.48 7.68
CA ALA A 365 15.45 -1.67 7.64
C ALA A 365 14.57 -1.97 8.85
N PRO A 366 14.47 -1.08 9.84
CA PRO A 366 13.88 -1.46 11.12
C PRO A 366 12.36 -1.64 11.11
N ALA A 367 11.69 -1.09 10.10
CA ALA A 367 10.26 -1.31 9.87
C ALA A 367 9.99 -2.60 9.07
N PHE A 368 11.02 -3.25 8.52
CA PHE A 368 10.85 -4.39 7.62
C PHE A 368 10.64 -5.71 8.37
N SER A 369 9.77 -6.56 7.83
CA SER A 369 9.44 -7.89 8.35
C SER A 369 9.65 -8.97 7.30
N MET A 370 10.67 -9.80 7.52
CA MET A 370 10.85 -11.01 6.70
C MET A 370 9.74 -12.03 6.97
N GLY A 371 9.32 -12.20 8.22
CA GLY A 371 8.28 -13.17 8.58
C GLY A 371 6.91 -12.85 7.98
N SER A 372 6.65 -11.58 7.65
CA SER A 372 5.41 -11.17 6.96
C SER A 372 5.54 -11.22 5.44
N SER A 373 6.74 -11.48 4.90
CA SER A 373 6.99 -11.57 3.46
C SER A 373 6.60 -12.94 2.92
N SER A 374 6.13 -13.00 1.67
CA SER A 374 5.73 -14.24 1.01
C SER A 374 6.16 -14.24 -0.46
N PHE A 375 6.53 -15.39 -1.01
CA PHE A 375 6.94 -15.51 -2.41
C PHE A 375 6.01 -16.42 -3.22
N VAL A 376 4.87 -16.77 -2.63
CA VAL A 376 3.86 -17.62 -3.25
C VAL A 376 3.03 -16.80 -4.24
N VAL A 377 2.73 -17.41 -5.39
CA VAL A 377 1.89 -16.81 -6.42
C VAL A 377 0.51 -17.45 -6.41
N GLU A 378 -0.48 -16.71 -5.92
CA GLU A 378 -1.87 -17.14 -5.93
C GLU A 378 -2.54 -16.86 -7.27
N ARG A 379 -3.54 -17.68 -7.62
CA ARG A 379 -4.30 -17.55 -8.88
C ARG A 379 -5.00 -16.20 -9.00
N SER A 380 -5.53 -15.66 -7.90
CA SER A 380 -6.19 -14.34 -7.85
C SER A 380 -5.23 -13.17 -8.12
N LYS A 381 -3.91 -13.43 -8.10
CA LYS A 381 -2.85 -12.43 -8.23
C LYS A 381 -2.09 -12.51 -9.55
N GLU A 382 -2.48 -13.41 -10.47
CA GLU A 382 -1.78 -13.60 -11.75
C GLU A 382 -1.73 -12.34 -12.62
N SER A 383 -2.72 -11.45 -12.48
CA SER A 383 -2.81 -10.20 -13.23
C SER A 383 -2.22 -8.99 -12.50
N THR A 384 -1.49 -9.19 -11.40
CA THR A 384 -0.77 -8.13 -10.69
C THR A 384 0.55 -7.77 -11.35
N ALA A 385 1.03 -6.54 -11.11
CA ALA A 385 2.29 -6.04 -11.64
C ALA A 385 3.45 -7.01 -11.39
N ARG A 386 3.61 -7.41 -10.12
CA ARG A 386 4.69 -8.29 -9.68
C ARG A 386 4.74 -9.59 -10.50
N VAL A 387 3.59 -10.26 -10.65
CA VAL A 387 3.51 -11.57 -11.29
C VAL A 387 3.71 -11.45 -12.80
N VAL A 388 3.09 -10.47 -13.44
CA VAL A 388 3.26 -10.23 -14.89
C VAL A 388 4.69 -9.86 -15.23
N VAL A 389 5.31 -8.98 -14.45
CA VAL A 389 6.71 -8.57 -14.67
C VAL A 389 7.69 -9.72 -14.43
N TRP A 390 7.41 -10.58 -13.46
CA TRP A 390 8.18 -11.80 -13.26
C TRP A 390 8.03 -12.79 -14.42
N ARG A 391 6.78 -13.10 -14.80
CA ARG A 391 6.45 -14.19 -15.73
C ARG A 391 6.67 -13.81 -17.20
N GLU A 392 6.24 -12.62 -17.63
CA GLU A 392 6.30 -12.20 -19.04
C GLU A 392 7.57 -11.42 -19.39
N ILE A 393 8.10 -10.63 -18.44
CA ILE A 393 9.28 -9.78 -18.69
C ILE A 393 10.58 -10.48 -18.23
N GLY A 394 10.47 -11.51 -17.39
CA GLY A 394 11.60 -12.32 -16.93
C GLY A 394 12.40 -11.70 -15.77
N VAL A 395 11.83 -10.72 -15.06
CA VAL A 395 12.50 -10.07 -13.92
C VAL A 395 12.40 -10.96 -12.68
N GLN A 396 13.48 -11.67 -12.35
CA GLN A 396 13.50 -12.61 -11.22
C GLN A 396 13.24 -11.94 -9.86
N ARG A 397 13.73 -10.71 -9.67
CA ARG A 397 13.51 -9.91 -8.47
C ARG A 397 12.37 -8.93 -8.67
N SER A 398 11.18 -9.49 -8.89
CA SER A 398 9.93 -8.73 -9.02
C SER A 398 9.17 -8.78 -7.71
N TYR A 399 8.87 -7.61 -7.15
CA TYR A 399 8.27 -7.49 -5.83
C TYR A 399 7.08 -6.53 -5.78
N THR A 400 6.21 -6.78 -4.80
CA THR A 400 5.30 -5.80 -4.23
C THR A 400 5.84 -5.47 -2.84
N MET A 401 6.10 -4.20 -2.53
CA MET A 401 6.43 -3.77 -1.17
C MET A 401 5.16 -3.25 -0.51
N GLU A 402 4.74 -3.90 0.56
CA GLU A 402 3.55 -3.56 1.33
C GLU A 402 3.95 -2.81 2.59
N SER A 403 3.48 -1.57 2.73
CA SER A 403 3.75 -0.76 3.93
C SER A 403 2.51 -0.68 4.82
N THR A 404 2.66 -0.77 6.13
CA THR A 404 1.53 -0.59 7.06
C THR A 404 0.94 0.82 7.01
N LEU A 405 -0.37 0.93 7.26
CA LEU A 405 -1.09 2.19 7.53
C LEU A 405 -1.19 2.50 9.03
N CYS A 406 -0.79 1.57 9.90
CA CYS A 406 -0.92 1.67 11.35
C CYS A 406 0.44 1.86 12.02
N GLY A 407 1.27 0.82 12.04
CA GLY A 407 2.50 0.80 12.84
C GLY A 407 3.22 -0.55 12.78
N CYS A 408 4.30 -0.67 13.54
CA CYS A 408 5.09 -1.89 13.62
C CYS A 408 4.77 -2.67 14.90
N ASP A 409 4.82 -4.00 14.83
CA ASP A 409 4.71 -4.89 16.01
C ASP A 409 6.04 -5.56 16.38
N GLN A 410 7.10 -5.26 15.64
CA GLN A 410 8.46 -5.69 15.90
C GLN A 410 9.50 -4.59 15.64
N GLY A 411 10.76 -4.89 15.98
CA GLY A 411 11.88 -3.98 15.76
C GLY A 411 11.81 -2.70 16.61
N LYS A 412 12.62 -1.70 16.22
CA LYS A 412 12.75 -0.43 16.97
C LYS A 412 11.47 0.40 17.02
N TYR A 413 10.52 0.12 16.13
CA TYR A 413 9.25 0.83 16.00
C TYR A 413 8.06 0.07 16.62
N LYS A 414 8.31 -1.04 17.30
CA LYS A 414 7.27 -1.84 17.95
C LYS A 414 6.40 -0.98 18.87
N GLY A 415 5.08 -1.05 18.65
CA GLY A 415 4.09 -0.35 19.45
C GLY A 415 3.92 1.14 19.13
N LEU A 416 4.71 1.67 18.18
CA LEU A 416 4.57 3.04 17.69
C LEU A 416 3.71 3.06 16.41
N GLN A 417 2.90 4.11 16.27
CA GLN A 417 2.24 4.36 14.99
C GLN A 417 3.24 4.90 13.97
N ILE A 418 3.10 4.44 12.73
CA ILE A 418 3.98 4.83 11.64
C ILE A 418 3.78 6.31 11.31
N GLY A 419 4.88 7.04 11.15
CA GLY A 419 4.92 8.41 10.66
C GLY A 419 5.47 8.50 9.24
N THR A 420 5.46 9.70 8.67
CA THR A 420 6.05 9.95 7.35
C THR A 420 7.56 9.72 7.37
N ARG A 421 8.23 10.04 8.47
CA ARG A 421 9.67 9.86 8.65
C ARG A 421 10.09 8.39 8.53
N GLU A 422 9.35 7.49 9.16
CA GLU A 422 9.65 6.05 9.13
C GLU A 422 9.42 5.46 7.74
N LEU A 423 8.40 5.95 7.02
CA LEU A 423 8.13 5.57 5.64
C LEU A 423 9.24 6.07 4.69
N GLU A 424 9.67 7.32 4.86
CA GLU A 424 10.81 7.88 4.11
C GLU A 424 12.12 7.12 4.43
N GLU A 425 12.36 6.78 5.70
CA GLU A 425 13.49 5.93 6.12
C GLU A 425 13.45 4.59 5.37
N MET A 426 12.29 3.94 5.29
CA MET A 426 12.14 2.68 4.56
C MET A 426 12.55 2.81 3.08
N GLY A 427 12.14 3.90 2.42
CA GLY A 427 12.52 4.18 1.04
C GLY A 427 14.03 4.39 0.85
N ALA A 428 14.68 5.05 1.81
CA ALA A 428 16.13 5.20 1.84
C ALA A 428 16.85 3.87 2.12
N GLN A 429 16.35 3.06 3.06
CA GLN A 429 16.91 1.74 3.37
C GLN A 429 16.77 0.77 2.20
N PHE A 430 15.70 0.86 1.40
CA PHE A 430 15.59 0.12 0.14
C PHE A 430 16.72 0.46 -0.83
N CYS A 431 17.10 1.75 -0.94
CA CYS A 431 18.24 2.16 -1.75
C CYS A 431 19.57 1.58 -1.24
N VAL A 432 19.78 1.59 0.09
CA VAL A 432 20.95 0.96 0.71
C VAL A 432 20.98 -0.55 0.45
N ALA A 433 19.84 -1.21 0.50
CA ALA A 433 19.73 -2.64 0.21
C ALA A 433 20.10 -2.97 -1.24
N LEU A 434 19.70 -2.14 -2.21
CA LEU A 434 20.12 -2.28 -3.61
C LEU A 434 21.64 -2.11 -3.79
N LEU A 435 22.26 -1.19 -3.06
CA LEU A 435 23.72 -1.03 -3.09
C LEU A 435 24.44 -2.28 -2.54
N ARG A 436 23.91 -2.87 -1.46
CA ARG A 436 24.42 -4.15 -0.93
C ARG A 436 24.19 -5.32 -1.89
N LEU A 437 23.07 -5.34 -2.59
CA LEU A 437 22.79 -6.33 -3.64
C LEU A 437 23.88 -6.33 -4.71
N LYS A 438 24.32 -5.15 -5.19
CA LYS A 438 25.45 -5.02 -6.14
C LYS A 438 26.68 -5.76 -5.64
N ARG A 439 27.08 -5.52 -4.39
CA ARG A 439 28.30 -6.10 -3.79
C ARG A 439 28.21 -7.62 -3.75
N LEU A 440 27.08 -8.18 -3.33
CA LEU A 440 26.87 -9.62 -3.29
C LEU A 440 26.86 -10.27 -4.68
N THR A 441 26.28 -9.61 -5.67
CA THR A 441 26.32 -10.10 -7.06
C THR A 441 27.72 -10.00 -7.68
N GLY A 442 28.51 -8.99 -7.30
CA GLY A 442 29.91 -8.84 -7.73
C GLY A 442 30.85 -9.87 -7.11
N LEU A 443 30.65 -10.23 -5.84
CA LEU A 443 31.44 -11.25 -5.12
C LEU A 443 31.15 -12.68 -5.59
N ARG A 444 29.95 -12.97 -6.12
CA ARG A 444 29.74 -14.27 -6.79
C ARG A 444 30.58 -14.43 -8.06
N ASN A 445 31.05 -13.33 -8.65
CA ASN A 445 31.99 -13.35 -9.77
C ASN A 445 33.47 -13.33 -9.32
N HIS A 446 33.76 -13.05 -8.05
CA HIS A 446 35.11 -13.05 -7.45
C HIS A 446 35.04 -13.61 -6.03
N GLN A 447 35.36 -14.90 -5.86
CA GLN A 447 35.45 -15.56 -4.55
C GLN A 447 36.33 -14.75 -3.59
N ASN A 448 35.74 -14.03 -2.63
CA ASN A 448 36.37 -13.64 -1.36
C ASN A 448 35.31 -13.12 -0.38
N LEU A 449 35.11 -13.84 0.72
CA LEU A 449 34.01 -13.67 1.67
C LEU A 449 34.37 -12.83 2.92
N LEU A 450 35.40 -11.98 2.86
CA LEU A 450 36.02 -11.38 4.06
C LEU A 450 35.74 -9.87 4.30
N ASP A 451 35.06 -9.18 3.38
CA ASP A 451 34.82 -7.72 3.51
C ASP A 451 33.50 -7.32 4.20
N LEU A 452 32.72 -8.28 4.70
CA LEU A 452 31.39 -8.01 5.25
C LEU A 452 31.42 -7.31 6.63
N GLU A 453 32.52 -7.46 7.40
CA GLU A 453 32.61 -6.94 8.78
C GLU A 453 33.18 -5.52 8.90
N CYS A 454 34.01 -5.07 7.96
CA CYS A 454 34.74 -3.80 8.14
C CYS A 454 33.84 -2.55 8.00
N ASP A 455 32.74 -2.62 7.23
CA ASP A 455 31.81 -1.49 7.04
C ASP A 455 30.79 -1.33 8.19
N ILE A 456 30.67 -2.32 9.09
CA ILE A 456 29.73 -2.27 10.23
C ILE A 456 30.31 -1.42 11.38
N ILE A 457 31.64 -1.31 11.47
CA ILE A 457 32.34 -0.70 12.62
C ILE A 457 32.48 0.82 12.46
N GLY A 458 32.32 1.38 11.26
CA GLY A 458 32.48 2.82 10.99
C GLY A 458 31.42 3.73 11.62
N THR A 459 30.34 3.19 12.19
CA THR A 459 29.21 3.98 12.73
C THR A 459 28.82 3.67 14.17
N GLN A 460 29.56 2.84 14.90
CA GLN A 460 29.27 2.58 16.32
C GLN A 460 30.50 2.84 17.21
N SER A 461 30.55 4.04 17.78
CA SER A 461 31.39 4.28 18.95
C SER A 461 30.73 3.68 20.19
N LYS A 462 31.40 2.66 20.75
CA LYS A 462 31.37 2.15 22.13
C LYS A 462 30.02 1.71 22.74
N ALA A 463 29.76 0.41 22.67
CA ALA A 463 29.35 -0.40 23.83
C ALA A 463 29.75 -1.86 23.61
N ALA A 464 30.40 -2.47 24.60
CA ALA A 464 30.97 -3.82 24.52
C ALA A 464 30.02 -4.91 25.06
N SER A 465 30.25 -6.12 24.55
CA SER A 465 29.77 -7.46 24.97
C SER A 465 28.30 -7.77 24.64
N SER A 466 27.91 -8.96 24.16
CA SER A 466 28.54 -10.28 24.17
C SER A 466 28.25 -11.03 22.85
N LEU A 467 29.25 -11.76 22.37
CA LEU A 467 29.18 -12.58 21.16
C LEU A 467 28.62 -13.96 21.53
N THR A 468 27.46 -14.33 21.00
CA THR A 468 26.99 -15.73 20.97
C THR A 468 27.04 -16.25 19.55
N THR A 469 27.95 -17.21 19.34
CA THR A 469 28.07 -18.01 18.12
C THR A 469 26.83 -18.87 17.96
N TYR A 470 25.90 -18.50 17.08
CA TYR A 470 24.83 -19.40 16.65
C TYR A 470 25.31 -20.18 15.43
N VAL A 471 25.57 -21.46 15.67
CA VAL A 471 25.72 -22.50 14.66
C VAL A 471 24.38 -22.67 13.95
N MET A 472 24.44 -22.79 12.63
CA MET A 472 23.30 -22.99 11.74
C MET A 472 22.63 -24.34 12.05
N GLU A 473 21.40 -24.31 12.57
CA GLU A 473 20.45 -25.40 12.43
C GLU A 473 19.35 -24.96 11.47
N GLU A 474 19.25 -25.67 10.35
CA GLU A 474 18.11 -25.61 9.43
C GLU A 474 16.94 -26.31 10.09
N ASP A 475 16.00 -25.55 10.66
CA ASP A 475 14.63 -25.99 10.94
C ASP A 475 13.76 -24.72 11.12
N GLU A 476 13.29 -24.15 10.01
CA GLU A 476 12.22 -23.15 10.06
C GLU A 476 10.88 -23.89 10.33
N PRO A 477 10.15 -23.57 11.41
CA PRO A 477 8.85 -24.18 11.65
C PRO A 477 7.83 -23.68 10.62
N SER A 478 6.92 -24.56 10.20
CA SER A 478 5.80 -24.24 9.31
C SER A 478 4.88 -23.21 9.96
N PHE A 479 4.87 -21.99 9.43
CA PHE A 479 3.88 -20.99 9.82
C PHE A 479 2.64 -21.17 8.93
N LEU A 480 1.61 -21.80 9.49
CA LEU A 480 0.32 -22.11 8.86
C LEU A 480 -0.69 -20.95 8.95
N GLU A 481 -0.23 -19.71 9.13
CA GLU A 481 -1.13 -18.56 9.09
C GLU A 481 -1.47 -18.23 7.62
N ALA A 482 -2.77 -18.19 7.29
CA ALA A 482 -3.23 -17.88 5.94
C ALA A 482 -2.64 -16.54 5.48
N ILE A 483 -2.09 -16.50 4.28
CA ILE A 483 -1.50 -15.27 3.75
C ILE A 483 -2.64 -14.30 3.47
N ASP A 484 -2.83 -13.33 4.36
CA ASP A 484 -3.89 -12.33 4.22
C ASP A 484 -3.57 -11.35 3.07
N TYR A 485 -4.11 -11.65 1.88
CA TYR A 485 -4.16 -10.77 0.71
C TYR A 485 -5.47 -9.96 0.60
N SER A 486 -6.36 -10.05 1.60
CA SER A 486 -7.68 -9.38 1.57
C SER A 486 -7.59 -7.85 1.70
N ALA A 487 -6.41 -7.31 2.05
CA ALA A 487 -6.17 -5.88 1.94
C ALA A 487 -6.04 -5.41 0.48
N GLU A 488 -5.62 -6.32 -0.42
CA GLU A 488 -5.46 -6.08 -1.86
C GLU A 488 -6.67 -6.57 -2.70
N SER A 489 -7.61 -7.32 -2.15
CA SER A 489 -8.82 -7.75 -2.86
C SER A 489 -9.99 -7.78 -1.87
N ASN A 490 -11.13 -7.21 -2.26
CA ASN A 490 -12.36 -7.26 -1.46
C ASN A 490 -13.03 -8.65 -1.46
N ASP A 491 -12.38 -9.66 -2.03
CA ASP A 491 -12.82 -11.04 -2.01
C ASP A 491 -12.51 -11.61 -0.61
N GLU A 492 -13.47 -11.47 0.30
CA GLU A 492 -13.55 -12.32 1.47
C GLU A 492 -13.99 -13.71 0.98
N ASP A 493 -13.07 -14.67 0.97
CA ASP A 493 -13.43 -16.09 0.89
C ASP A 493 -14.39 -16.38 2.06
N GLY A 494 -15.59 -16.84 1.74
CA GLY A 494 -16.60 -17.15 2.74
C GLY A 494 -16.09 -18.23 3.69
N GLU A 495 -16.20 -17.99 5.00
CA GLU A 495 -16.01 -19.07 5.96
C GLU A 495 -17.01 -20.19 5.69
N PRO A 496 -16.60 -21.48 5.75
CA PRO A 496 -17.54 -22.57 5.65
C PRO A 496 -18.42 -22.58 6.91
N GLU A 497 -19.70 -22.23 6.75
CA GLU A 497 -20.71 -22.46 7.77
C GLU A 497 -20.81 -23.97 8.03
N ASN A 498 -20.26 -24.39 9.16
CA ASN A 498 -20.39 -25.75 9.67
C ASN A 498 -21.76 -25.86 10.37
N GLU A 499 -22.85 -25.89 9.58
CA GLU A 499 -24.18 -26.23 10.11
C GLU A 499 -24.34 -27.75 10.17
N LEU A 500 -24.03 -28.29 11.34
CA LEU A 500 -24.45 -29.63 11.74
C LEU A 500 -25.91 -29.53 12.23
N CYS A 501 -26.89 -29.67 11.33
CA CYS A 501 -28.27 -29.90 11.73
C CYS A 501 -28.79 -31.17 11.07
N CYS A 502 -28.73 -32.28 11.81
CA CYS A 502 -29.37 -33.53 11.44
C CYS A 502 -30.89 -33.35 11.35
N GLU A 503 -31.44 -33.61 10.18
CA GLU A 503 -32.86 -33.88 9.98
C GLU A 503 -33.25 -35.13 10.78
N VAL A 504 -34.26 -35.02 11.64
CA VAL A 504 -35.03 -36.18 12.14
C VAL A 504 -36.42 -36.06 11.55
N GLN A 505 -36.65 -36.88 10.54
CA GLN A 505 -37.91 -37.04 9.85
C GLN A 505 -38.70 -38.13 10.58
N GLU A 506 -39.68 -37.74 11.41
CA GLU A 506 -40.61 -38.70 12.02
C GLU A 506 -41.75 -38.99 11.04
N SER A 507 -41.71 -40.19 10.47
CA SER A 507 -42.86 -40.88 9.89
C SER A 507 -43.64 -41.59 10.99
N PHE A 508 -44.94 -41.34 11.12
CA PHE A 508 -45.84 -42.31 11.73
C PHE A 508 -47.21 -42.35 11.06
N ASP A 509 -47.71 -43.57 11.02
CA ASP A 509 -48.79 -44.13 10.23
C ASP A 509 -50.21 -43.64 10.58
N LEU A 510 -51.04 -43.74 9.54
CA LEU A 510 -52.43 -44.19 9.52
C LEU A 510 -53.01 -44.70 10.85
N LEU A 511 -54.13 -44.11 11.29
CA LEU A 511 -55.25 -44.84 11.88
C LEU A 511 -56.58 -44.10 11.62
N SER A 512 -57.59 -44.92 11.34
CA SER A 512 -58.99 -44.63 11.06
C SER A 512 -59.74 -44.01 12.24
N ASP A 513 -60.69 -43.10 12.00
CA ASP A 513 -62.12 -43.42 12.11
C ASP A 513 -63.05 -42.26 11.75
N SER A 514 -64.24 -42.69 11.29
CA SER A 514 -65.51 -42.02 11.01
C SER A 514 -65.77 -40.60 11.57
N GLU A 515 -66.35 -39.74 10.73
CA GLU A 515 -67.79 -39.42 10.83
C GLU A 515 -68.35 -38.64 9.62
N THR A 516 -69.55 -39.04 9.26
CA THR A 516 -70.51 -38.54 8.27
C THR A 516 -70.94 -37.08 8.49
N THR A 517 -71.16 -36.30 7.42
CA THR A 517 -72.46 -35.63 7.14
C THR A 517 -72.47 -34.84 5.81
N THR A 518 -73.30 -35.32 4.87
CA THR A 518 -74.32 -34.61 4.05
C THR A 518 -74.03 -33.22 3.47
N GLY A 519 -73.98 -33.09 2.14
CA GLY A 519 -75.06 -32.47 1.33
C GLY A 519 -74.61 -31.06 0.85
N THR A 520 -74.85 -30.56 -0.36
CA THR A 520 -75.80 -30.86 -1.43
C THR A 520 -75.36 -30.07 -2.68
N SER A 521 -75.77 -30.58 -3.85
CA SER A 521 -75.77 -30.01 -5.22
C SER A 521 -74.44 -29.73 -5.89
#